data_AF-A0AAW2GJS5-F1
#
_entry.id   AF-A0AAW2GJS5-F1
#
_cell.length_a   1.000
_cell.length_b   1.000
_cell.length_c   1.000
_cell.angle_alpha   90.00
_cell.angle_beta   90.00
_cell.angle_gamma   90.00
#
_symmetry.space_group_name_H-M   'P 1'
#
loop_
_entity.id
_entity.type
_entity.pdbx_description
1 polymer ?
#
loop_
_entity_poly.entity_id
_entity_poly.type
_entity_poly.pdbx_seq_one_letter_code
_entity_poly.pdbx_strand_id
1 'polypeptide(L)'
;MEPTWKYYYNIPKRMLSIIGQWPYQKERRMKRFRLSLVTAFIFSMAIPQIKRLTDYLQDDWKEIKNPEECEIVRKYALTARLHNLTYCIFFVTTTNIFAMTSLIPQMLNLISPLNESRPLIMATEVYFFVNSEDYYFYILFHTILSANVMLTIIFAHDCTFMAYTEHVCGLFAVVGFRFENLSRNDSNDATSPEDCKAYNQMIGVSVHIHCRALQFAELLEETFCVTFAAQMLVIVLTLSITLLQMALQLDDIIAIMKCILYVIAQILHVFIYSLQGQKLIDHSLHIRDKIYKSRWYDIPVRSQKLLLHVMQKSLQPSYLSAGKIYVFSLKSFTTVLQSSVSYFTVLASFQ
;
A
#
# COMPACT_ATOMS: atom_id res chain seq x y z
N MET A 1 29.06 17.47 42.28
CA MET A 1 28.89 17.01 40.87
C MET A 1 27.40 16.87 40.47
N GLU A 2 26.46 17.54 41.15
CA GLU A 2 25.01 17.44 40.85
C GLU A 2 24.39 18.48 39.87
N PRO A 3 25.01 19.64 39.53
CA PRO A 3 24.29 20.64 38.72
C PRO A 3 24.28 20.34 37.21
N THR A 4 25.13 19.43 36.70
CA THR A 4 25.24 19.11 35.27
C THR A 4 24.21 18.08 34.79
N TRP A 5 23.68 17.23 35.67
CA TRP A 5 22.69 16.20 35.33
C TRP A 5 21.33 16.77 34.91
N LYS A 6 20.91 17.91 35.47
CA LYS A 6 19.61 18.53 35.14
C LYS A 6 19.52 19.08 33.71
N TYR A 7 20.65 19.42 33.10
CA TYR A 7 20.67 20.05 31.78
C TYR A 7 20.49 19.04 30.64
N TYR A 8 21.19 17.90 30.71
CA TYR A 8 21.16 16.86 29.66
C TYR A 8 19.84 16.08 29.60
N TYR A 9 19.18 15.86 30.74
CA TYR A 9 17.93 15.08 30.78
C TYR A 9 16.67 15.90 30.57
N ASN A 10 16.75 17.23 30.38
CA ASN A 10 15.55 18.07 30.27
C ASN A 10 14.78 17.84 28.96
N ILE A 11 15.49 17.59 27.86
CA ILE A 11 14.89 17.25 26.56
C ILE A 11 14.30 15.83 26.59
N PRO A 12 15.03 14.77 27.00
CA PRO A 12 14.46 13.45 27.23
C PRO A 12 13.27 13.49 28.18
N LYS A 13 13.32 14.26 29.27
CA LYS A 13 12.23 14.40 30.23
C LYS A 13 11.00 15.10 29.64
N ARG A 14 11.16 16.12 28.79
CA ARG A 14 10.04 16.73 28.06
C ARG A 14 9.43 15.75 27.06
N MET A 15 10.26 15.06 26.27
CA MET A 15 9.79 14.03 25.32
C MET A 15 9.07 12.88 26.05
N LEU A 16 9.66 12.38 27.13
CA LEU A 16 9.08 11.33 27.98
C LEU A 16 7.81 11.83 28.69
N SER A 17 7.70 13.10 29.08
CA SER A 17 6.48 13.66 29.68
C SER A 17 5.33 13.78 28.66
N ILE A 18 5.64 14.16 27.42
CA ILE A 18 4.68 14.19 26.30
C ILE A 18 4.17 12.77 26.00
N ILE A 19 5.06 11.78 25.98
CA ILE A 19 4.73 10.36 25.76
C ILE A 19 4.16 9.70 27.05
N GLY A 20 4.25 10.40 28.19
CA GLY A 20 3.70 9.97 29.48
C GLY A 20 4.46 8.81 30.09
N GLN A 21 5.80 8.85 30.04
CA GLN A 21 6.74 7.92 30.65
C GLN A 21 7.50 8.52 31.87
N TRP A 22 7.14 9.71 32.36
CA TRP A 22 7.79 10.35 33.51
C TRP A 22 6.84 11.28 34.32
N PRO A 23 6.80 11.25 35.67
CA PRO A 23 7.41 10.30 36.61
C PRO A 23 6.43 9.21 37.08
N TYR A 24 6.98 8.03 37.34
CA TYR A 24 6.35 6.71 37.38
C TYR A 24 5.41 6.39 38.56
N GLN A 25 4.50 7.27 39.00
CA GLN A 25 3.67 6.98 40.20
C GLN A 25 2.14 6.97 40.03
N LYS A 26 1.53 7.30 38.87
CA LYS A 26 0.07 7.10 38.63
C LYS A 26 -0.30 6.69 37.18
N GLU A 27 0.64 6.14 36.40
CA GLU A 27 0.66 6.25 34.94
C GLU A 27 -0.02 5.14 34.11
N ARG A 28 -0.31 3.94 34.65
CA ARG A 28 -0.85 2.82 33.82
C ARG A 28 -2.27 3.10 33.30
N ARG A 29 -3.06 3.90 34.02
CA ARG A 29 -4.39 4.36 33.58
C ARG A 29 -4.27 5.51 32.59
N MET A 30 -3.34 6.44 32.79
CA MET A 30 -3.10 7.58 31.89
C MET A 30 -2.45 7.17 30.56
N LYS A 31 -1.52 6.19 30.55
CA LYS A 31 -0.98 5.60 29.31
C LYS A 31 -2.06 4.90 28.50
N ARG A 32 -2.87 4.06 29.15
CA ARG A 32 -4.04 3.41 28.52
C ARG A 32 -5.05 4.44 28.01
N PHE A 33 -5.28 5.52 28.78
CA PHE A 33 -6.16 6.61 28.38
C PHE A 33 -5.63 7.35 27.15
N ARG A 34 -4.36 7.79 27.15
CA ARG A 34 -3.74 8.45 25.99
C ARG A 34 -3.73 7.57 24.76
N LEU A 35 -3.35 6.29 24.91
CA LEU A 35 -3.39 5.33 23.81
C LEU A 35 -4.81 5.15 23.28
N SER A 36 -5.80 5.00 24.17
CA SER A 36 -7.21 4.89 23.78
C SER A 36 -7.74 6.14 23.09
N LEU A 37 -7.22 7.32 23.46
CA LEU A 37 -7.65 8.59 22.89
C LEU A 37 -7.03 8.81 21.50
N VAL A 38 -5.76 8.43 21.32
CA VAL A 38 -5.08 8.42 20.02
C VAL A 38 -5.70 7.39 19.09
N THR A 39 -5.97 6.17 19.56
CA THR A 39 -6.62 5.15 18.73
C THR A 39 -8.03 5.57 18.36
N ALA A 40 -8.83 6.08 19.32
CA ALA A 40 -10.16 6.60 19.05
C ALA A 40 -10.14 7.76 18.04
N PHE A 41 -9.16 8.66 18.14
CA PHE A 41 -9.00 9.77 17.20
C PHE A 41 -8.68 9.27 15.78
N ILE A 42 -7.72 8.34 15.65
CA ILE A 42 -7.36 7.71 14.37
C ILE A 42 -8.57 6.99 13.76
N PHE A 43 -9.30 6.20 14.54
CA PHE A 43 -10.53 5.54 14.06
C PHE A 43 -11.61 6.55 13.66
N SER A 44 -11.77 7.65 14.42
CA SER A 44 -12.75 8.70 14.09
C SER A 44 -12.44 9.41 12.78
N MET A 45 -11.18 9.47 12.36
CA MET A 45 -10.77 10.07 11.09
C MET A 45 -10.79 9.07 9.93
N ALA A 46 -10.32 7.84 10.16
CA ALA A 46 -10.21 6.82 9.11
C ALA A 46 -11.58 6.25 8.69
N ILE A 47 -12.48 5.97 9.64
CA ILE A 47 -13.77 5.33 9.35
C ILE A 47 -14.63 6.18 8.40
N PRO A 48 -14.81 7.49 8.62
CA PRO A 48 -15.58 8.32 7.69
C PRO A 48 -14.98 8.38 6.29
N GLN A 49 -13.66 8.42 6.16
CA GLN A 49 -12.99 8.47 4.87
C GLN A 49 -13.16 7.17 4.07
N ILE A 50 -12.94 6.01 4.72
CA ILE A 50 -13.18 4.70 4.11
C ILE A 50 -14.65 4.51 3.75
N LYS A 51 -15.57 4.99 4.60
CA LYS A 51 -17.00 4.99 4.29
C LYS A 51 -17.29 5.80 3.02
N ARG A 52 -16.76 7.03 2.92
CA ARG A 52 -16.93 7.87 1.72
C ARG A 52 -16.40 7.20 0.45
N LEU A 53 -15.21 6.59 0.49
CA LEU A 53 -14.68 5.82 -0.65
C LEU A 53 -15.59 4.66 -1.04
N THR A 54 -16.15 3.95 -0.04
CA THR A 54 -17.06 2.83 -0.28
C THR A 54 -18.39 3.29 -0.87
N ASP A 55 -18.96 4.37 -0.35
CA ASP A 55 -20.22 4.96 -0.85
C ASP A 55 -20.03 5.44 -2.30
N TYR A 56 -18.91 6.11 -2.60
CA TYR A 56 -18.56 6.53 -3.98
C TYR A 56 -18.47 5.33 -4.93
N LEU A 57 -17.72 4.29 -4.52
CA LEU A 57 -17.60 3.06 -5.30
C LEU A 57 -18.98 2.46 -5.56
N GLN A 58 -19.83 2.34 -4.54
CA GLN A 58 -21.16 1.77 -4.69
C GLN A 58 -22.01 2.59 -5.68
N ASP A 59 -21.93 3.91 -5.62
CA ASP A 59 -22.69 4.79 -6.52
C ASP A 59 -22.18 4.75 -7.96
N ASP A 60 -20.87 4.64 -8.17
CA ASP A 60 -20.29 4.45 -9.51
C ASP A 60 -20.84 3.17 -10.16
N TRP A 61 -20.92 2.08 -9.39
CA TRP A 61 -21.47 0.81 -9.87
C TRP A 61 -22.97 0.86 -10.18
N LYS A 62 -23.73 1.77 -9.58
CA LYS A 62 -25.16 1.99 -9.92
C LYS A 62 -25.32 2.87 -11.17
N GLU A 63 -24.39 3.80 -11.38
CA GLU A 63 -24.45 4.75 -12.49
C GLU A 63 -24.04 4.12 -13.82
N ILE A 64 -23.03 3.25 -13.81
CA ILE A 64 -22.52 2.56 -15.01
C ILE A 64 -23.50 1.45 -15.41
N LYS A 65 -24.20 1.66 -16.53
CA LYS A 65 -25.25 0.73 -17.03
C LYS A 65 -24.94 0.13 -18.40
N ASN A 66 -24.05 0.74 -19.18
CA ASN A 66 -23.70 0.24 -20.51
C ASN A 66 -22.99 -1.12 -20.37
N PRO A 67 -23.37 -2.16 -21.14
CA PRO A 67 -22.78 -3.49 -21.03
C PRO A 67 -21.26 -3.52 -21.25
N GLU A 68 -20.73 -2.74 -22.20
CA GLU A 68 -19.29 -2.67 -22.50
C GLU A 68 -18.53 -1.99 -21.36
N GLU A 69 -19.11 -0.93 -20.77
CA GLU A 69 -18.53 -0.23 -19.62
C GLU A 69 -18.55 -1.11 -18.36
N CYS A 70 -19.65 -1.85 -18.15
CA CYS A 70 -19.76 -2.85 -17.09
C CYS A 70 -18.70 -3.95 -17.23
N GLU A 71 -18.43 -4.41 -18.45
CA GLU A 71 -17.37 -5.39 -18.71
C GLU A 71 -15.98 -4.83 -18.36
N ILE A 72 -15.71 -3.56 -18.70
CA ILE A 72 -14.47 -2.87 -18.33
C ILE A 72 -14.32 -2.85 -16.81
N VAL A 73 -15.29 -2.31 -16.07
CA VAL A 73 -15.20 -2.21 -14.60
C VAL A 73 -15.10 -3.58 -13.94
N ARG A 74 -15.85 -4.57 -14.45
CA ARG A 74 -15.76 -5.97 -13.98
C ARG A 74 -14.37 -6.55 -14.19
N LYS A 75 -13.70 -6.25 -15.31
CA LYS A 75 -12.33 -6.69 -15.56
C LYS A 75 -11.37 -6.16 -14.50
N TYR A 76 -11.45 -4.87 -14.15
CA TYR A 76 -10.62 -4.29 -13.09
C TYR A 76 -10.94 -4.89 -11.71
N ALA A 77 -12.22 -5.12 -11.40
CA ALA A 77 -12.61 -5.78 -10.15
C ALA A 77 -12.06 -7.22 -10.04
N LEU A 78 -12.06 -7.97 -11.16
CA LEU A 78 -11.46 -9.31 -11.23
C LEU A 78 -9.93 -9.25 -11.10
N THR A 79 -9.29 -8.28 -11.74
CA THR A 79 -7.84 -8.03 -11.59
C THR A 79 -7.50 -7.71 -10.13
N ALA A 80 -8.27 -6.84 -9.47
CA ALA A 80 -8.09 -6.52 -8.05
C ALA A 80 -8.22 -7.77 -7.17
N ARG A 81 -9.26 -8.58 -7.41
CA ARG A 81 -9.47 -9.83 -6.66
C ARG A 81 -8.31 -10.81 -6.84
N LEU A 82 -7.83 -10.98 -8.07
CA LEU A 82 -6.69 -11.86 -8.36
C LEU A 82 -5.42 -11.34 -7.70
N HIS A 83 -5.12 -10.04 -7.82
CA HIS A 83 -3.96 -9.41 -7.21
C HIS A 83 -3.98 -9.57 -5.69
N ASN A 84 -5.13 -9.29 -5.05
CA ASN A 84 -5.31 -9.45 -3.61
C ASN A 84 -5.16 -10.91 -3.16
N LEU A 85 -5.70 -11.87 -3.91
CA LEU A 85 -5.54 -13.29 -3.59
C LEU A 85 -4.08 -13.73 -3.68
N THR A 86 -3.38 -13.36 -4.77
CA THR A 86 -1.96 -13.67 -4.95
C THR A 86 -1.11 -13.02 -3.85
N TYR A 87 -1.41 -11.76 -3.51
CA TYR A 87 -0.77 -11.03 -2.42
C TYR A 87 -0.90 -11.78 -1.08
N CYS A 88 -2.13 -12.11 -0.68
CA CYS A 88 -2.38 -12.82 0.57
C CYS A 88 -1.70 -14.19 0.61
N ILE A 89 -1.78 -14.97 -0.48
CA ILE A 89 -1.12 -16.28 -0.55
C ILE A 89 0.39 -16.12 -0.37
N PHE A 90 1.02 -15.16 -1.05
CA PHE A 90 2.45 -14.92 -0.97
C PHE A 90 2.90 -14.56 0.46
N PHE A 91 2.21 -13.65 1.15
CA PHE A 91 2.61 -13.24 2.50
C PHE A 91 2.29 -14.30 3.58
N VAL A 92 1.19 -15.04 3.44
CA VAL A 92 0.87 -16.17 4.32
C VAL A 92 1.90 -17.29 4.16
N THR A 93 2.24 -17.67 2.93
CA THR A 93 3.25 -18.72 2.70
C THR A 93 4.62 -18.29 3.22
N THR A 94 5.04 -17.06 2.93
CA THR A 94 6.31 -16.51 3.41
C THR A 94 6.39 -16.51 4.95
N THR A 95 5.32 -16.09 5.62
CA THR A 95 5.27 -16.05 7.09
C THR A 95 5.28 -17.45 7.70
N ASN A 96 4.57 -18.40 7.11
CA ASN A 96 4.59 -19.79 7.56
C ASN A 96 5.95 -20.44 7.31
N ILE A 97 6.58 -20.23 6.15
CA ILE A 97 7.95 -20.68 5.88
C ILE A 97 8.91 -20.12 6.92
N PHE A 98 8.81 -18.82 7.20
CA PHE A 98 9.61 -18.16 8.23
C PHE A 98 9.44 -18.82 9.61
N ALA A 99 8.20 -19.10 10.03
CA ALA A 99 7.94 -19.78 11.31
C ALA A 99 8.48 -21.22 11.32
N MET A 100 8.34 -21.95 10.21
CA MET A 100 8.79 -23.35 10.08
C MET A 100 10.31 -23.52 10.09
N THR A 101 11.10 -22.46 9.85
CA THR A 101 12.56 -22.52 10.02
C THR A 101 12.98 -22.95 11.43
N SER A 102 12.13 -22.75 12.43
CA SER A 102 12.34 -23.19 13.82
C SER A 102 12.42 -24.72 13.97
N LEU A 103 11.85 -25.47 13.02
CA LEU A 103 11.90 -26.93 13.00
C LEU A 103 13.20 -27.48 12.40
N ILE A 104 14.03 -26.65 11.77
CA ILE A 104 15.27 -27.09 11.10
C ILE A 104 16.21 -27.86 12.07
N PRO A 105 16.50 -27.38 13.29
CA PRO A 105 17.35 -28.12 14.23
C PRO A 105 16.80 -29.51 14.60
N GLN A 106 15.48 -29.63 14.78
CA GLN A 106 14.81 -30.90 15.12
C GLN A 106 14.89 -31.90 13.97
N MET A 107 14.66 -31.43 12.74
CA MET A 107 14.81 -32.25 11.53
C MET A 107 16.26 -32.71 11.33
N LEU A 108 17.22 -31.80 11.57
CA LEU A 108 18.65 -32.15 11.50
C LEU A 108 19.06 -33.15 12.59
N ASN A 109 18.48 -33.10 13.79
CA ASN A 109 18.75 -34.11 14.83
C ASN A 109 18.24 -35.50 14.44
N LEU A 110 17.18 -35.60 13.63
CA LEU A 110 16.65 -36.87 13.12
C LEU A 110 17.48 -37.44 11.95
N ILE A 111 17.90 -36.57 11.02
CA ILE A 111 18.54 -36.99 9.76
C ILE A 111 20.07 -37.08 9.89
N SER A 112 20.67 -36.21 10.71
CA SER A 112 22.11 -36.12 10.94
C SER A 112 22.37 -35.86 12.43
N PRO A 113 22.24 -36.90 13.27
CA PRO A 113 22.40 -36.78 14.71
C PRO A 113 23.85 -36.42 15.07
N LEU A 114 24.00 -35.49 16.01
CA LEU A 114 25.27 -35.16 16.64
C LEU A 114 25.32 -35.83 18.03
N ASN A 115 26.52 -35.98 18.61
CA ASN A 115 26.67 -36.51 19.97
C ASN A 115 25.90 -35.69 21.02
N GLU A 116 25.70 -34.40 20.76
CA GLU A 116 24.85 -33.50 21.55
C GLU A 116 23.69 -32.98 20.69
N SER A 117 22.51 -32.85 21.30
CA SER A 117 21.34 -32.30 20.60
C SER A 117 21.53 -30.82 20.28
N ARG A 118 21.21 -30.41 19.06
CA ARG A 118 21.23 -28.99 18.66
C ARG A 118 20.28 -28.16 19.55
N PRO A 119 20.63 -26.90 19.88
CA PRO A 119 19.79 -26.04 20.71
C PRO A 119 18.43 -25.78 20.07
N LEU A 120 17.40 -25.65 20.90
CA LEU A 120 16.04 -25.38 20.47
C LEU A 120 15.91 -23.92 20.00
N ILE A 121 15.56 -23.72 18.72
CA ILE A 121 15.34 -22.38 18.16
C ILE A 121 13.83 -22.10 18.20
N MET A 122 13.44 -21.04 18.90
CA MET A 122 12.05 -20.58 18.92
C MET A 122 11.73 -19.75 17.67
N ALA A 123 10.48 -19.84 17.21
CA ALA A 123 9.97 -18.99 16.14
C ALA A 123 9.95 -17.50 16.55
N THR A 124 9.71 -17.24 17.84
CA THR A 124 9.75 -15.92 18.45
C THR A 124 10.21 -16.03 19.89
N GLU A 125 11.07 -15.12 20.34
CA GLU A 125 11.50 -15.02 21.74
C GLU A 125 10.41 -14.35 22.58
N VAL A 126 9.38 -15.12 22.92
CA VAL A 126 8.28 -14.68 23.80
C VAL A 126 8.25 -15.58 25.02
N TYR A 127 8.14 -14.97 26.20
CA TYR A 127 8.02 -15.71 27.45
C TYR A 127 6.59 -16.20 27.64
N PHE A 128 6.38 -17.52 27.55
CA PHE A 128 5.04 -18.14 27.63
C PHE A 128 4.64 -18.60 29.04
N PHE A 129 5.42 -18.28 30.08
CA PHE A 129 5.19 -18.74 31.48
C PHE A 129 5.11 -20.27 31.64
N VAL A 130 5.52 -21.03 30.61
CA VAL A 130 5.60 -22.49 30.59
C VAL A 130 7.00 -22.90 30.13
N ASN A 131 7.41 -24.13 30.46
CA ASN A 131 8.68 -24.65 29.97
C ASN A 131 8.63 -24.79 28.44
N SER A 132 9.52 -24.07 27.78
CA SER A 132 9.59 -23.99 26.33
C SER A 132 9.92 -25.32 25.64
N GLU A 133 10.66 -26.20 26.31
CA GLU A 133 11.04 -27.51 25.76
C GLU A 133 9.85 -28.48 25.75
N ASP A 134 9.12 -28.56 26.86
CA ASP A 134 7.98 -29.48 27.03
C ASP A 134 6.78 -29.11 26.14
N TYR A 135 6.57 -27.82 25.89
CA TYR A 135 5.42 -27.29 25.17
C TYR A 135 5.75 -26.75 23.78
N TYR A 136 6.91 -27.11 23.21
CA TYR A 136 7.43 -26.53 21.96
C TYR A 136 6.40 -26.52 20.81
N PHE A 137 5.76 -27.65 20.51
CA PHE A 137 4.80 -27.73 19.39
C PHE A 137 3.53 -26.89 19.62
N TYR A 138 3.08 -26.79 20.88
CA TYR A 138 1.95 -25.94 21.24
C TYR A 138 2.31 -24.45 21.09
N ILE A 139 3.53 -24.07 21.51
CA ILE A 139 4.05 -22.71 21.36
C ILE A 139 4.22 -22.36 19.88
N LEU A 140 4.77 -23.28 19.07
CA LEU A 140 4.92 -23.09 17.63
C LEU A 140 3.56 -22.92 16.94
N PHE A 141 2.59 -23.80 17.25
CA PHE A 141 1.24 -23.70 16.71
C PHE A 141 0.57 -22.37 17.09
N HIS A 142 0.63 -21.99 18.36
CA HIS A 142 0.10 -20.71 18.84
C HIS A 142 0.77 -19.52 18.14
N THR A 143 2.09 -19.58 17.94
CA THR A 143 2.86 -18.53 17.26
C THR A 143 2.41 -18.39 15.80
N ILE A 144 2.30 -19.50 15.07
CA ILE A 144 1.82 -19.51 13.68
C ILE A 144 0.39 -18.95 13.60
N LEU A 145 -0.51 -19.41 14.48
CA LEU A 145 -1.88 -18.93 14.51
C LEU A 145 -1.96 -17.43 14.79
N SER A 146 -1.24 -16.96 15.81
CA SER A 146 -1.16 -15.54 16.18
C SER A 146 -0.60 -14.68 15.05
N ALA A 147 0.46 -15.12 14.39
CA ALA A 147 1.04 -14.43 13.24
C ALA A 147 0.05 -14.30 12.08
N ASN A 148 -0.67 -15.38 11.74
CA ASN A 148 -1.68 -15.35 10.69
C ASN A 148 -2.86 -14.44 11.06
N VAL A 149 -3.30 -14.44 12.32
CA VAL A 149 -4.35 -13.52 12.80
C VAL A 149 -3.89 -12.06 12.66
N MET A 150 -2.65 -11.74 13.04
CA MET A 150 -2.10 -10.38 12.88
C MET A 150 -2.04 -9.95 11.41
N LEU A 151 -1.66 -10.86 10.50
CA LEU A 151 -1.62 -10.58 9.06
C LEU A 151 -3.00 -10.20 8.49
N THR A 152 -4.10 -10.72 9.04
CA THR A 152 -5.43 -10.38 8.53
C THR A 152 -5.75 -8.89 8.62
N ILE A 153 -5.21 -8.19 9.63
CA ILE A 153 -5.39 -6.74 9.80
C ILE A 153 -4.65 -5.99 8.70
N ILE A 154 -3.41 -6.41 8.40
CA ILE A 154 -2.59 -5.83 7.33
C ILE A 154 -3.24 -6.08 5.97
N PHE A 155 -3.73 -7.30 5.73
CA PHE A 155 -4.44 -7.64 4.50
C PHE A 155 -5.72 -6.82 4.32
N ALA A 156 -6.48 -6.59 5.40
CA ALA A 156 -7.66 -5.75 5.32
C ALA A 156 -7.33 -4.33 4.83
N HIS A 157 -6.25 -3.72 5.34
CA HIS A 157 -5.78 -2.42 4.89
C HIS A 157 -5.31 -2.46 3.42
N ASP A 158 -4.40 -3.38 3.11
CA ASP A 158 -3.71 -3.44 1.81
C ASP A 158 -4.65 -3.81 0.67
N CYS A 159 -5.49 -4.84 0.88
CA CYS A 159 -6.44 -5.28 -0.14
C CYS A 159 -7.53 -4.25 -0.40
N THR A 160 -7.94 -3.48 0.62
CA THR A 160 -8.89 -2.38 0.47
C THR A 160 -8.30 -1.27 -0.39
N PHE A 161 -7.06 -0.87 -0.10
CA PHE A 161 -6.32 0.10 -0.91
C PHE A 161 -6.16 -0.34 -2.37
N MET A 162 -5.72 -1.59 -2.61
CA MET A 162 -5.55 -2.12 -3.96
C MET A 162 -6.89 -2.17 -4.71
N ALA A 163 -7.97 -2.57 -4.04
CA ALA A 163 -9.30 -2.60 -4.64
C ALA A 163 -9.78 -1.20 -5.07
N TYR A 164 -9.59 -0.19 -4.23
CA TYR A 164 -9.93 1.20 -4.58
C TYR A 164 -9.05 1.76 -5.71
N THR A 165 -7.76 1.44 -5.72
CA THR A 165 -6.84 1.85 -6.80
C THR A 165 -7.26 1.24 -8.14
N GLU A 166 -7.59 -0.05 -8.15
CA GLU A 166 -8.09 -0.74 -9.34
C GLU A 166 -9.46 -0.21 -9.79
N HIS A 167 -10.35 0.14 -8.85
CA HIS A 167 -11.64 0.77 -9.15
C HIS A 167 -11.46 2.09 -9.91
N VAL A 168 -10.63 3.01 -9.39
CA VAL A 168 -10.41 4.30 -10.06
C VAL A 168 -9.66 4.16 -11.39
N CYS A 169 -8.76 3.18 -11.52
CA CYS A 169 -8.17 2.82 -12.81
C CYS A 169 -9.25 2.34 -13.80
N GLY A 170 -10.22 1.56 -13.33
CA GLY A 170 -11.39 1.15 -14.09
C GLY A 170 -12.25 2.32 -14.55
N LEU A 171 -12.49 3.32 -13.69
CA LEU A 171 -13.20 4.55 -14.07
C LEU A 171 -12.46 5.31 -15.16
N PHE A 172 -11.15 5.50 -15.04
CA PHE A 172 -10.35 6.14 -16.09
C PHE A 172 -10.36 5.34 -17.40
N ALA A 173 -10.41 4.01 -17.34
CA ALA A 173 -10.56 3.17 -18.52
C ALA A 173 -11.94 3.33 -19.18
N VAL A 174 -13.03 3.43 -18.40
CA VAL A 174 -14.37 3.73 -18.92
C VAL A 174 -14.40 5.11 -19.59
N VAL A 175 -13.80 6.12 -18.96
CA VAL A 175 -13.68 7.47 -19.53
C VAL A 175 -12.92 7.44 -20.86
N GLY A 176 -11.78 6.74 -20.90
CA GLY A 176 -10.99 6.57 -22.11
C GLY A 176 -11.78 5.87 -23.23
N PHE A 177 -12.53 4.83 -22.89
CA PHE A 177 -13.41 4.10 -23.81
C PHE A 177 -14.50 5.00 -24.41
N ARG A 178 -15.17 5.82 -23.58
CA ARG A 178 -16.19 6.77 -24.05
C ARG A 178 -15.63 7.80 -25.01
N PHE A 179 -14.46 8.38 -24.70
CA PHE A 179 -13.83 9.35 -25.57
C PHE A 179 -13.31 8.75 -26.87
N GLU A 180 -12.77 7.53 -26.84
CA GLU A 180 -12.30 6.82 -28.04
C GLU A 180 -13.46 6.50 -29.00
N ASN A 181 -14.63 6.14 -28.47
CA ASN A 181 -15.82 5.82 -29.25
C ASN A 181 -16.69 7.03 -29.61
N LEU A 182 -16.38 8.23 -29.08
CA LEU A 182 -17.19 9.43 -29.28
C LEU A 182 -17.42 9.75 -30.76
N SER A 183 -16.41 9.52 -31.60
CA SER A 183 -16.45 9.81 -33.04
C SER A 183 -16.89 8.62 -33.91
N ARG A 184 -17.00 7.42 -33.31
CA ARG A 184 -17.23 6.18 -34.07
C ARG A 184 -18.70 5.97 -34.44
N ASN A 185 -19.61 6.71 -33.82
CA ASN A 185 -21.04 6.44 -33.88
C ASN A 185 -21.85 7.10 -34.99
N ASP A 186 -21.32 8.04 -35.79
CA ASP A 186 -22.10 8.54 -36.94
C ASP A 186 -21.24 8.91 -38.14
N SER A 187 -21.52 8.21 -39.24
CA SER A 187 -21.10 8.53 -40.60
C SER A 187 -21.88 9.72 -41.14
N ASN A 188 -21.15 10.61 -41.84
CA ASN A 188 -21.59 11.67 -42.73
C ASN A 188 -22.02 13.00 -42.08
N ASP A 189 -21.05 13.92 -42.07
CA ASP A 189 -21.22 15.39 -42.07
C ASP A 189 -22.10 15.96 -40.95
N ALA A 190 -21.58 15.94 -39.72
CA ALA A 190 -22.20 16.54 -38.53
C ALA A 190 -22.16 18.08 -38.58
N THR A 191 -22.92 18.69 -39.48
CA THR A 191 -23.11 20.14 -39.57
C THR A 191 -24.43 20.62 -38.97
N SER A 192 -25.31 19.71 -38.51
CA SER A 192 -26.59 20.11 -37.92
C SER A 192 -26.44 20.62 -36.46
N PRO A 193 -27.26 21.60 -36.03
CA PRO A 193 -27.30 22.04 -34.63
C PRO A 193 -27.66 20.93 -33.64
N GLU A 194 -28.43 19.92 -34.08
CA GLU A 194 -28.90 18.80 -33.28
C GLU A 194 -27.75 17.82 -32.97
N ASP A 195 -26.88 17.56 -33.95
CA ASP A 195 -25.67 16.75 -33.76
C ASP A 195 -24.72 17.42 -32.77
N CYS A 196 -24.55 18.75 -32.85
CA CYS A 196 -23.74 19.49 -31.88
C CYS A 196 -24.28 19.35 -30.45
N LYS A 197 -25.60 19.33 -30.25
CA LYS A 197 -26.21 19.12 -28.94
C LYS A 197 -25.99 17.69 -28.44
N ALA A 198 -26.12 16.70 -29.31
CA ALA A 198 -25.87 15.29 -28.98
C ALA A 198 -24.40 15.06 -28.56
N TYR A 199 -23.43 15.55 -29.33
CA TYR A 199 -22.01 15.47 -28.98
C TYR A 199 -21.70 16.17 -27.65
N ASN A 200 -22.23 17.37 -27.43
CA ASN A 200 -22.02 18.09 -26.17
C ASN A 200 -22.61 17.33 -24.97
N GLN A 201 -23.75 16.67 -25.15
CA GLN A 201 -24.35 15.83 -24.11
C GLN A 201 -23.48 14.60 -23.82
N MET A 202 -23.01 13.88 -24.85
CA MET A 202 -22.12 12.72 -24.68
C MET A 202 -20.79 13.09 -24.01
N ILE A 203 -20.20 14.21 -24.41
CA ILE A 203 -19.01 14.77 -23.77
C ILE A 203 -19.34 15.16 -22.33
N GLY A 204 -20.47 15.81 -22.07
CA GLY A 204 -20.90 16.19 -20.73
C GLY A 204 -20.98 15.00 -19.77
N VAL A 205 -21.58 13.89 -20.19
CA VAL A 205 -21.63 12.67 -19.36
C VAL A 205 -20.24 12.04 -19.20
N SER A 206 -19.40 12.02 -20.24
CA SER A 206 -18.02 11.52 -20.16
C SER A 206 -17.15 12.35 -19.21
N VAL A 207 -17.30 13.68 -19.24
CA VAL A 207 -16.65 14.62 -18.33
C VAL A 207 -17.14 14.42 -16.91
N HIS A 208 -18.43 14.14 -16.70
CA HIS A 208 -18.95 13.83 -15.37
C HIS A 208 -18.23 12.63 -14.73
N ILE A 209 -18.10 11.52 -15.47
CA ILE A 209 -17.37 10.33 -14.98
C ILE A 209 -15.88 10.63 -14.79
N HIS A 210 -15.26 11.42 -15.67
CA HIS A 210 -13.87 11.84 -15.50
C HIS A 210 -13.67 12.65 -14.21
N CYS A 211 -14.56 13.60 -13.92
CA CYS A 211 -14.55 14.35 -12.67
C CYS A 211 -14.75 13.44 -11.46
N ARG A 212 -15.65 12.46 -11.52
CA ARG A 212 -15.84 11.46 -10.45
C ARG A 212 -14.55 10.65 -10.22
N ALA A 213 -13.90 10.19 -11.28
CA ALA A 213 -12.62 9.46 -11.18
C ALA A 213 -11.52 10.30 -10.53
N LEU A 214 -11.38 11.57 -10.91
CA LEU A 214 -10.42 12.49 -10.31
C LEU A 214 -10.71 12.73 -8.83
N GLN A 215 -11.98 12.97 -8.46
CA GLN A 215 -12.38 13.14 -7.06
C GLN A 215 -12.14 11.88 -6.23
N PHE A 216 -12.39 10.70 -6.79
CA PHE A 216 -12.10 9.43 -6.14
C PHE A 216 -10.59 9.26 -5.90
N ALA A 217 -9.76 9.56 -6.91
CA ALA A 217 -8.30 9.49 -6.78
C ALA A 217 -7.76 10.46 -5.71
N GLU A 218 -8.30 11.68 -5.66
CA GLU A 218 -7.96 12.68 -4.64
C GLU A 218 -8.36 12.20 -3.23
N LEU A 219 -9.59 11.72 -3.07
CA LEU A 219 -10.05 11.17 -1.79
C LEU A 219 -9.23 9.94 -1.36
N LEU A 220 -8.85 9.09 -2.31
CA LEU A 220 -8.00 7.93 -2.05
C LEU A 220 -6.62 8.37 -1.55
N GLU A 221 -6.03 9.38 -2.19
CA GLU A 221 -4.75 9.94 -1.76
C GLU A 221 -4.85 10.57 -0.37
N GLU A 222 -5.85 11.40 -0.11
CA GLU A 222 -6.07 12.04 1.20
C GLU A 222 -6.24 11.01 2.32
N THR A 223 -6.91 9.90 2.02
CA THR A 223 -7.21 8.85 3.01
C THR A 223 -5.97 8.06 3.41
N PHE A 224 -5.13 7.70 2.44
CA PHE A 224 -3.98 6.82 2.68
C PHE A 224 -2.64 7.55 2.80
N CYS A 225 -2.54 8.85 2.51
CA CYS A 225 -1.27 9.58 2.49
C CYS A 225 -0.52 9.52 3.83
N VAL A 226 -1.23 9.70 4.95
CA VAL A 226 -0.64 9.67 6.29
C VAL A 226 -0.34 8.24 6.74
N THR A 227 -1.23 7.28 6.45
CA THR A 227 -1.01 5.87 6.81
C THR A 227 0.19 5.30 6.07
N PHE A 228 0.37 5.64 4.79
CA PHE A 228 1.55 5.30 4.02
C PHE A 228 2.82 5.96 4.52
N ALA A 229 2.77 7.21 4.99
CA ALA A 229 3.93 7.84 5.62
C ALA A 229 4.37 7.07 6.87
N ALA A 230 3.42 6.71 7.74
CA ALA A 230 3.69 5.92 8.94
C ALA A 230 4.22 4.52 8.57
N GLN A 231 3.63 3.87 7.58
CA GLN A 231 4.06 2.56 7.11
C GLN A 231 5.48 2.60 6.51
N MET A 232 5.79 3.57 5.67
CA MET A 232 7.15 3.74 5.13
C MET A 232 8.18 4.00 6.22
N LEU A 233 7.83 4.77 7.26
CA LEU A 233 8.71 4.97 8.41
C LEU A 233 8.97 3.65 9.16
N VAL A 234 7.92 2.85 9.40
CA VAL A 234 8.05 1.53 10.03
C VAL A 234 8.94 0.62 9.18
N ILE A 235 8.73 0.56 7.87
CA ILE A 235 9.53 -0.26 6.95
C ILE A 235 11.00 0.15 6.98
N VAL A 236 11.31 1.45 6.95
CA VAL A 236 12.70 1.93 7.01
C VAL A 236 13.36 1.56 8.35
N LEU A 237 12.65 1.73 9.46
CA LEU A 237 13.17 1.38 10.79
C LEU A 237 13.39 -0.13 10.92
N THR A 238 12.43 -0.95 10.50
CA THR A 238 12.56 -2.41 10.59
C THR A 238 13.65 -2.93 9.68
N LEU A 239 13.75 -2.45 8.43
CA LEU A 239 14.84 -2.81 7.52
C LEU A 239 16.21 -2.45 8.10
N SER A 240 16.33 -1.27 8.72
CA SER A 240 17.59 -0.84 9.35
C SER A 240 17.99 -1.77 10.49
N ILE A 241 17.03 -2.17 11.34
CA ILE A 241 17.27 -3.13 12.43
C ILE A 241 17.63 -4.51 11.88
N THR A 242 16.92 -5.00 10.85
CA THR A 242 17.21 -6.30 10.24
C THR A 242 18.59 -6.33 9.58
N LEU A 243 19.02 -5.26 8.92
CA LEU A 243 20.38 -5.17 8.36
C LEU A 243 21.44 -5.18 9.46
N LEU A 244 21.21 -4.46 10.56
CA LEU A 244 22.13 -4.50 11.71
C LEU A 244 22.20 -5.91 12.31
N GLN A 245 21.06 -6.59 12.46
CA GLN A 245 21.02 -7.96 12.96
C GLN A 245 21.78 -8.91 12.03
N MET A 246 21.62 -8.77 10.72
CA MET A 246 22.36 -9.55 9.71
C MET A 246 23.87 -9.34 9.82
N ALA A 247 24.32 -8.10 10.06
CA ALA A 247 25.74 -7.78 10.22
C ALA A 247 26.35 -8.32 11.53
N LEU A 248 25.55 -8.46 12.60
CA LEU A 248 26.00 -8.94 13.90
C LEU A 248 25.98 -10.48 14.03
N GLN A 249 25.19 -11.18 13.22
CA GLN A 249 24.96 -12.63 13.30
C GLN A 249 25.56 -13.41 12.11
N LEU A 250 26.77 -13.04 11.68
CA LEU A 250 27.41 -13.61 10.48
C LEU A 250 27.64 -15.13 10.53
N ASP A 251 27.74 -15.71 11.73
CA ASP A 251 28.00 -17.15 11.90
C ASP A 251 26.71 -18.01 11.97
N ASP A 252 25.52 -17.39 12.12
CA ASP A 252 24.24 -18.11 12.19
C ASP A 252 23.52 -18.09 10.83
N ILE A 253 23.69 -19.16 10.07
CA ILE A 253 23.09 -19.35 8.74
C ILE A 253 21.55 -19.25 8.80
N ILE A 254 20.91 -19.74 9.87
CA ILE A 254 19.44 -19.73 9.99
C ILE A 254 18.96 -18.29 10.22
N ALA A 255 19.65 -17.52 11.06
CA ALA A 255 19.34 -16.12 11.28
C ALA A 255 19.54 -15.27 10.01
N ILE A 256 20.62 -15.50 9.27
CA ILE A 256 20.88 -14.82 7.99
C ILE A 256 19.77 -15.12 6.98
N MET A 257 19.39 -16.39 6.84
CA MET A 257 18.32 -16.79 5.93
C MET A 257 16.98 -16.11 6.29
N LYS A 258 16.65 -16.03 7.58
CA LYS A 258 15.46 -15.30 8.07
C LYS A 258 15.52 -13.81 7.71
N CYS A 259 16.68 -13.17 7.90
CA CYS A 259 16.88 -11.76 7.56
C CYS A 259 16.71 -11.51 6.05
N ILE A 260 17.31 -12.35 5.20
CA ILE A 260 17.18 -12.25 3.74
C ILE A 260 15.72 -12.39 3.31
N LEU A 261 15.01 -13.40 3.83
CA LEU A 261 13.60 -13.62 3.51
C LEU A 261 12.74 -12.42 3.90
N TYR A 262 12.97 -11.84 5.08
CA TYR A 262 12.28 -10.64 5.54
C TYR A 262 12.55 -9.43 4.63
N VAL A 263 13.82 -9.18 4.28
CA VAL A 263 14.20 -8.07 3.38
C VAL A 263 13.53 -8.21 2.01
N ILE A 264 13.52 -9.41 1.43
CA ILE A 264 12.84 -9.68 0.16
C ILE A 264 11.34 -9.40 0.28
N ALA A 265 10.69 -9.86 1.35
CA ALA A 265 9.26 -9.63 1.57
C ALA A 265 8.92 -8.12 1.68
N GLN A 266 9.76 -7.34 2.38
CA GLN A 266 9.58 -5.88 2.51
C GLN A 266 9.79 -5.15 1.18
N ILE A 267 10.81 -5.52 0.41
CA ILE A 267 11.05 -4.94 -0.92
C ILE A 267 9.87 -5.22 -1.84
N LEU A 268 9.34 -6.45 -1.84
CA LEU A 268 8.17 -6.82 -2.63
C LEU A 268 6.91 -6.05 -2.18
N HIS A 269 6.73 -5.81 -0.88
CA HIS A 269 5.63 -5.00 -0.37
C HIS A 269 5.63 -3.58 -0.94
N VAL A 270 6.77 -2.88 -0.84
CA VAL A 270 6.93 -1.52 -1.37
C VAL A 270 6.83 -1.50 -2.91
N PHE A 271 7.33 -2.54 -3.57
CA PHE A 271 7.22 -2.69 -5.02
C PHE A 271 5.75 -2.76 -5.47
N ILE A 272 4.93 -3.57 -4.81
CA ILE A 272 3.50 -3.73 -5.16
C ILE A 272 2.75 -2.41 -5.02
N TYR A 273 3.00 -1.64 -3.95
CA TYR A 273 2.40 -0.30 -3.81
C TYR A 273 2.87 0.66 -4.90
N SER A 274 4.17 0.63 -5.23
CA SER A 274 4.73 1.48 -6.28
C SER A 274 4.19 1.11 -7.67
N LEU A 275 3.89 -0.17 -7.91
CA LEU A 275 3.24 -0.66 -9.12
C LEU A 275 1.79 -0.18 -9.22
N GLN A 276 1.03 -0.26 -8.12
CA GLN A 276 -0.35 0.24 -8.07
C GLN A 276 -0.41 1.76 -8.24
N GLY A 277 0.51 2.50 -7.62
CA GLY A 277 0.64 3.95 -7.83
C GLY A 277 1.01 4.30 -9.27
N GLN A 278 1.92 3.55 -9.89
CA GLN A 278 2.27 3.73 -11.31
C GLN A 278 1.06 3.49 -12.22
N LYS A 279 0.30 2.43 -11.95
CA LYS A 279 -0.90 2.10 -12.72
C LYS A 279 -1.91 3.25 -12.70
N LEU A 280 -2.14 3.87 -11.54
CA LEU A 280 -2.99 5.06 -11.42
C LEU A 280 -2.49 6.23 -12.27
N ILE A 281 -1.19 6.53 -12.18
CA ILE A 281 -0.54 7.59 -12.96
C ILE A 281 -0.77 7.34 -14.45
N ASP A 282 -0.47 6.13 -14.92
CA ASP A 282 -0.58 5.76 -16.33
C ASP A 282 -2.03 5.88 -16.83
N HIS A 283 -3.01 5.36 -16.09
CA HIS A 283 -4.42 5.45 -16.47
C HIS A 283 -4.93 6.90 -16.53
N SER A 284 -4.53 7.75 -15.57
CA SER A 284 -4.92 9.16 -15.57
C SER A 284 -4.33 9.94 -16.76
N LEU A 285 -3.11 9.61 -17.16
CA LEU A 285 -2.42 10.26 -18.28
C LEU A 285 -2.90 9.74 -19.65
N HIS A 286 -3.28 8.47 -19.78
CA HIS A 286 -3.68 7.87 -21.06
C HIS A 286 -4.99 8.47 -21.60
N ILE A 287 -5.81 9.14 -20.78
CA ILE A 287 -7.07 9.75 -21.23
C ILE A 287 -6.83 10.70 -22.41
N ARG A 288 -5.78 11.53 -22.36
CA ARG A 288 -5.46 12.44 -23.48
C ARG A 288 -5.07 11.67 -24.74
N ASP A 289 -4.36 10.56 -24.61
CA ASP A 289 -3.93 9.75 -25.74
C ASP A 289 -5.12 9.05 -26.39
N LYS A 290 -6.10 8.62 -25.58
CA LYS A 290 -7.38 8.09 -26.07
C LYS A 290 -8.20 9.14 -26.82
N ILE A 291 -8.29 10.36 -26.28
CA ILE A 291 -8.94 11.48 -26.98
C ILE A 291 -8.20 11.79 -28.28
N TYR A 292 -6.87 11.86 -28.26
CA TYR A 292 -6.06 12.18 -29.44
C TYR A 292 -6.18 11.14 -30.56
N LYS A 293 -6.32 9.86 -30.21
CA LYS A 293 -6.52 8.75 -31.17
C LYS A 293 -7.96 8.68 -31.73
N SER A 294 -8.92 9.32 -31.08
CA SER A 294 -10.28 9.45 -31.63
C SER A 294 -10.29 10.43 -32.81
N ARG A 295 -11.31 10.40 -33.67
CA ARG A 295 -11.49 11.45 -34.71
C ARG A 295 -12.16 12.69 -34.14
N TRP A 296 -11.60 13.20 -33.05
CA TRP A 296 -12.09 14.41 -32.37
C TRP A 296 -12.03 15.65 -33.27
N TYR A 297 -11.26 15.63 -34.36
CA TYR A 297 -11.21 16.72 -35.35
C TYR A 297 -12.42 16.73 -36.30
N ASP A 298 -13.19 15.62 -36.37
CA ASP A 298 -14.38 15.49 -37.22
C ASP A 298 -15.68 15.94 -36.51
N ILE A 299 -15.64 16.24 -35.19
CA ILE A 299 -16.82 16.68 -34.42
C ILE A 299 -16.97 18.22 -34.46
N PRO A 300 -18.14 18.78 -34.12
CA PRO A 300 -18.36 20.23 -34.14
C PRO A 300 -17.37 21.04 -33.27
N VAL A 301 -16.96 22.22 -33.74
CA VAL A 301 -15.92 23.08 -33.11
C VAL A 301 -16.20 23.37 -31.62
N ARG A 302 -17.47 23.53 -31.22
CA ARG A 302 -17.84 23.73 -29.81
C ARG A 302 -17.49 22.51 -28.95
N SER A 303 -17.78 21.32 -29.46
CA SER A 303 -17.46 20.03 -28.82
C SER A 303 -15.94 19.79 -28.76
N GLN A 304 -15.20 20.16 -29.81
CA GLN A 304 -13.73 20.09 -29.82
C GLN A 304 -13.11 20.91 -28.68
N LYS A 305 -13.62 22.13 -28.46
CA LYS A 305 -13.15 22.98 -27.35
C LYS A 305 -13.37 22.31 -26.00
N LEU A 306 -14.48 21.60 -25.78
CA LEU A 306 -14.71 20.87 -24.53
C LEU A 306 -13.68 19.76 -24.33
N LEU A 307 -13.36 18.98 -25.38
CA LEU A 307 -12.33 17.94 -25.31
C LEU A 307 -10.95 18.51 -25.00
N LEU A 308 -10.59 19.69 -25.53
CA LEU A 308 -9.31 20.33 -25.21
C LEU A 308 -9.17 20.61 -23.71
N HIS A 309 -10.24 21.03 -23.02
CA HIS A 309 -10.20 21.23 -21.56
C HIS A 309 -9.95 19.91 -20.83
N VAL A 310 -10.56 18.81 -21.30
CA VAL A 310 -10.33 17.47 -20.73
C VAL A 310 -8.88 17.05 -20.92
N MET A 311 -8.34 17.18 -22.13
CA MET A 311 -6.95 16.85 -22.44
C MET A 311 -5.98 17.67 -21.60
N GLN A 312 -6.25 18.98 -21.44
CA GLN A 312 -5.45 19.86 -20.59
C GLN A 312 -5.47 19.39 -19.13
N LYS A 313 -6.63 18.99 -18.60
CA LYS A 313 -6.72 18.46 -17.24
C LYS A 313 -5.97 17.13 -17.09
N SER A 314 -6.01 16.26 -18.09
CA SER A 314 -5.29 14.99 -18.14
C SER A 314 -3.77 15.13 -18.35
N LEU A 315 -3.23 16.35 -18.49
CA LEU A 315 -1.78 16.58 -18.42
C LEU A 315 -1.23 16.39 -17.01
N GLN A 316 -2.07 16.60 -15.99
CA GLN A 316 -1.69 16.43 -14.59
C GLN A 316 -2.04 15.01 -14.14
N PRO A 317 -1.06 14.16 -13.78
CA PRO A 317 -1.34 12.82 -13.33
C PRO A 317 -2.02 12.81 -11.96
N SER A 318 -2.91 11.84 -11.77
CA SER A 318 -3.35 11.45 -10.43
C SER A 318 -2.30 10.50 -9.85
N TYR A 319 -1.80 10.79 -8.65
CA TYR A 319 -0.73 10.01 -8.02
C TYR A 319 -1.01 9.79 -6.55
N LEU A 320 -0.40 8.75 -5.99
CA LEU A 320 -0.44 8.42 -4.58
C LEU A 320 0.90 8.74 -3.94
N SER A 321 0.89 9.17 -2.68
CA SER A 321 2.11 9.52 -1.97
C SER A 321 2.10 9.08 -0.51
N ALA A 322 3.28 8.88 0.06
CA ALA A 322 3.50 8.76 1.48
C ALA A 322 3.94 10.14 2.01
N GLY A 323 3.04 10.79 2.75
CA GLY A 323 3.29 12.07 3.41
C GLY A 323 3.69 13.21 2.47
N LYS A 324 3.27 13.16 1.19
CA LYS A 324 3.67 14.09 0.12
C LYS A 324 5.18 14.15 -0.17
N ILE A 325 5.98 13.26 0.42
CA ILE A 325 7.44 13.21 0.27
C ILE A 325 7.83 12.13 -0.74
N TYR A 326 7.27 10.93 -0.58
CA TYR A 326 7.55 9.80 -1.47
C TYR A 326 6.33 9.52 -2.34
N VAL A 327 6.46 9.71 -3.66
CA VAL A 327 5.42 9.36 -4.63
C VAL A 327 5.54 7.88 -4.97
N PHE A 328 4.44 7.11 -4.86
CA PHE A 328 4.39 5.71 -5.26
C PHE A 328 4.45 5.61 -6.79
N SER A 329 5.65 5.40 -7.32
CA SER A 329 5.93 5.19 -8.73
C SER A 329 7.11 4.22 -8.88
N LEU A 330 7.22 3.57 -10.04
CA LEU A 330 8.36 2.68 -10.31
C LEU A 330 9.69 3.44 -10.32
N LYS A 331 9.67 4.72 -10.74
CA LYS A 331 10.84 5.61 -10.69
C LYS A 331 11.32 5.81 -9.26
N SER A 332 10.42 6.24 -8.35
CA SER A 332 10.76 6.45 -6.94
C SER A 332 11.28 5.18 -6.28
N PHE A 333 10.64 4.04 -6.54
CA PHE A 333 11.06 2.74 -6.03
C PHE A 333 12.49 2.38 -6.46
N THR A 334 12.79 2.57 -7.75
CA THR A 334 14.11 2.26 -8.30
C THR A 334 15.18 3.19 -7.73
N THR A 335 14.87 4.48 -7.56
CA THR A 335 15.77 5.45 -6.92
C THR A 335 16.08 5.07 -5.47
N VAL A 336 15.08 4.61 -4.71
CA VAL A 336 15.29 4.12 -3.33
C VAL A 336 16.19 2.88 -3.33
N LEU A 337 15.93 1.89 -4.19
CA LEU A 337 16.78 0.69 -4.28
C LEU A 337 18.23 1.02 -4.65
N GLN A 338 18.44 1.88 -5.65
CA GLN A 338 19.78 2.32 -6.06
C GLN A 338 20.52 3.05 -4.95
N SER A 339 19.81 3.90 -4.20
CA SER A 339 20.37 4.61 -3.06
C SER A 339 20.77 3.64 -1.95
N SER A 340 19.90 2.67 -1.63
CA SER A 340 20.18 1.63 -0.63
C SER A 340 21.39 0.77 -0.98
N VAL A 341 21.50 0.32 -2.24
CA VAL A 341 22.67 -0.43 -2.72
C VAL A 341 23.93 0.43 -2.65
N SER A 342 23.86 1.71 -3.05
CA SER A 342 25.00 2.62 -2.99
C SER A 342 25.49 2.83 -1.55
N TYR A 343 24.58 3.07 -0.60
CA TYR A 343 24.92 3.19 0.82
C TYR A 343 25.50 1.89 1.38
N PHE A 344 24.95 0.75 1.00
CA PHE A 344 25.50 -0.55 1.38
C PHE A 344 26.92 -0.75 0.85
N THR A 345 27.19 -0.45 -0.43
CA THR A 345 28.54 -0.55 -1.01
C THR A 345 29.54 0.37 -0.32
N VAL A 346 29.12 1.60 0.05
CA VAL A 346 29.96 2.52 0.82
C VAL A 346 30.26 1.96 2.21
N LEU A 347 29.24 1.47 2.94
CA LEU A 347 29.44 0.86 4.27
C LEU A 347 30.34 -0.37 4.21
N ALA A 348 30.15 -1.24 3.22
CA ALA A 348 30.98 -2.40 2.99
C ALA A 348 32.43 -2.04 2.65
N SER A 349 32.69 -0.88 2.05
CA SER A 349 34.06 -0.41 1.76
C SER A 349 34.83 0.09 2.98
N PHE A 350 34.13 0.35 4.10
CA PHE A 350 34.74 0.71 5.38
C PHE A 350 35.00 -0.50 6.29
N GLN A 351 34.59 -1.71 5.87
CA GLN A 351 34.96 -2.99 6.49
C GLN A 351 36.19 -3.55 5.78
#